data_AF-A0A5C6YUX5-F1
#
_entry.id   AF-A0A5C6YUX5-F1
#
_cell.length_a   1.000
_cell.length_b   1.000
_cell.length_c   1.000
_cell.angle_alpha   90.00
_cell.angle_beta   90.00
_cell.angle_gamma   90.00
#
_symmetry.space_group_name_H-M   'P 1'
#
loop_
_entity.id
_entity.type
_entity.pdbx_description
1 polymer ?
#
loop_
_entity_poly.entity_id
_entity_poly.type
_entity_poly.pdbx_seq_one_letter_code
_entity_poly.pdbx_strand_id
1 'polypeptide(L)'
;MAEINHIQEIFFKYLLQLKFDKKDLDYSVISKHMPVLQTISDIGNSGTGIFDLSKREVIFYSSNFGILLGYEPADYKNSGQHFLVVKFTQRMLLNVVSMVFRF
;
A
#
# COMPACT_ATOMS: atom_id res chain seq x y z
N MET A 1 17.24 -2.75 -16.66
CA MET A 1 16.55 -3.96 -16.15
C MET A 1 17.35 -4.70 -15.08
N ALA A 2 18.64 -5.00 -15.28
CA ALA A 2 19.43 -5.76 -14.31
C ALA A 2 19.57 -5.08 -12.92
N GLU A 3 19.78 -3.76 -12.88
CA GLU A 3 19.93 -3.03 -11.61
C GLU A 3 18.64 -2.94 -10.78
N ILE A 4 17.48 -2.79 -11.42
CA ILE A 4 16.17 -2.71 -10.74
C ILE A 4 15.86 -4.04 -10.05
N ASN A 5 16.19 -5.17 -10.69
CA ASN A 5 16.01 -6.49 -10.10
C ASN A 5 16.90 -6.67 -8.85
N HIS A 6 18.14 -6.15 -8.87
CA HIS A 6 19.05 -6.23 -7.74
C HIS A 6 18.60 -5.39 -6.54
N ILE A 7 18.09 -4.18 -6.77
CA ILE A 7 17.53 -3.33 -5.69
C ILE A 7 16.29 -3.99 -5.08
N GLN A 8 15.40 -4.54 -5.90
CA GLN A 8 14.21 -5.24 -5.43
C GLN A 8 14.57 -6.44 -4.55
N GLU A 9 15.55 -7.26 -4.98
CA GLU A 9 16.04 -8.40 -4.21
C GLU A 9 16.64 -7.97 -2.87
N ILE A 10 17.46 -6.92 -2.86
CA ILE A 10 18.03 -6.35 -1.62
C ILE A 10 16.93 -5.85 -0.70
N PHE A 11 15.96 -5.10 -1.23
CA PHE A 11 14.85 -4.58 -0.45
C PHE A 11 14.07 -5.70 0.22
N PHE A 12 13.65 -6.72 -0.54
CA PHE A 12 12.90 -7.84 0.04
C PHE A 12 13.73 -8.68 0.99
N LYS A 13 15.04 -8.85 0.74
CA LYS A 13 15.94 -9.54 1.67
C LYS A 13 15.90 -8.91 3.07
N TYR A 14 15.95 -7.59 3.17
CA TYR A 14 15.91 -6.90 4.46
C TYR A 14 14.49 -6.75 5.02
N LEU A 15 13.50 -6.45 4.17
CA LEU A 15 12.09 -6.35 4.59
C LEU A 15 11.62 -7.64 5.28
N LEU A 16 12.00 -8.81 4.74
CA LEU A 16 11.60 -10.10 5.27
C LEU A 16 12.30 -10.49 6.58
N GLN A 17 13.37 -9.77 6.97
CA GLN A 17 14.08 -9.98 8.23
C GLN A 17 13.46 -9.20 9.41
N LEU A 18 12.57 -8.24 9.12
CA LEU A 18 11.87 -7.50 10.17
C LEU A 18 11.02 -8.45 11.02
N LYS A 19 11.23 -8.38 12.33
CA LYS A 19 10.45 -9.11 13.33
C LYS A 19 9.65 -8.12 14.14
N PHE A 20 8.36 -8.40 14.28
CA PHE A 20 7.44 -7.59 15.06
C PHE A 20 6.94 -8.42 16.24
N ASP A 21 7.05 -7.87 17.45
CA ASP A 21 6.40 -8.46 18.61
C ASP A 21 4.98 -7.91 18.71
N LYS A 22 3.98 -8.80 18.69
CA LYS A 22 2.56 -8.41 18.73
C LYS A 22 2.21 -7.62 19.98
N LYS A 23 2.94 -7.81 21.08
CA LYS A 23 2.68 -7.10 22.34
C LYS A 23 3.07 -5.62 22.27
N ASP A 24 3.98 -5.27 21.35
CA ASP A 24 4.51 -3.92 21.19
C ASP A 24 3.73 -3.14 20.11
N LEU A 25 2.76 -3.77 19.44
CA LEU A 25 1.94 -3.16 18.38
C LEU A 25 0.62 -2.63 18.94
N ASP A 26 0.49 -1.31 19.03
CA ASP A 26 -0.77 -0.65 19.35
C ASP A 26 -1.61 -0.38 18.08
N TYR A 27 -2.59 -1.24 17.80
CA TYR A 27 -3.49 -1.06 16.66
C TYR A 27 -4.54 0.05 16.88
N SER A 28 -4.67 0.60 18.09
CA SER A 28 -5.62 1.70 18.36
C SER A 28 -5.23 2.99 17.65
N VAL A 29 -3.96 3.13 17.22
CA VAL A 29 -3.51 4.30 16.45
C VAL A 29 -4.15 4.35 15.06
N ILE A 30 -4.51 3.20 14.48
CA ILE A 30 -5.07 3.13 13.12
C ILE A 30 -6.40 3.87 13.05
N SER A 31 -7.30 3.63 14.01
CA SER A 31 -8.61 4.30 14.03
C SER A 31 -8.49 5.82 14.20
N LYS A 32 -7.41 6.30 14.81
CA LYS A 32 -7.11 7.74 14.92
C LYS A 32 -6.61 8.33 13.60
N HIS A 33 -5.85 7.58 12.82
CA HIS A 33 -5.25 8.06 11.56
C HIS A 33 -6.19 7.93 10.35
N MET A 34 -7.08 6.93 10.32
CA MET A 34 -7.99 6.71 9.18
C MET A 34 -8.80 7.96 8.77
N PRO A 35 -9.43 8.73 9.69
CA PRO A 35 -10.19 9.92 9.30
C PRO A 35 -9.29 11.03 8.71
N VAL A 36 -8.05 11.14 9.20
CA VAL A 36 -7.08 12.13 8.71
C VAL A 36 -6.63 11.77 7.30
N LEU A 37 -6.28 10.50 7.07
CA LEU A 37 -5.90 10.01 5.75
C LEU A 37 -7.04 10.15 4.74
N GLN A 38 -8.28 9.85 5.15
CA GLN A 38 -9.47 10.10 4.34
C GLN A 38 -9.59 11.58 3.95
N THR A 39 -9.44 12.49 4.92
CA THR A 39 -9.54 13.93 4.67
C THR A 39 -8.48 14.41 3.67
N ILE A 40 -7.24 13.95 3.81
CA ILE A 40 -6.15 14.28 2.88
C ILE A 40 -6.45 13.74 1.48
N SER A 41 -6.97 12.51 1.41
CA SER A 41 -7.41 11.88 0.17
C SER A 41 -8.47 12.71 -0.56
N ASP A 42 -9.48 13.18 0.17
CA ASP A 42 -10.59 13.94 -0.40
C ASP A 42 -10.13 15.31 -0.90
N ILE A 43 -9.35 16.04 -0.10
CA ILE A 43 -8.83 17.37 -0.47
C ILE A 43 -7.84 17.28 -1.64
N GLY A 44 -6.95 16.29 -1.60
CA GLY A 44 -5.90 16.12 -2.60
C GLY A 44 -6.36 15.42 -3.89
N ASN A 45 -7.63 15.01 -3.97
CA ASN A 45 -8.15 14.14 -5.03
C ASN A 45 -7.22 12.93 -5.28
N SER A 46 -6.82 12.28 -4.19
CA SER A 46 -5.80 11.23 -4.18
C SER A 46 -6.23 10.03 -3.35
N GLY A 47 -5.62 8.87 -3.60
CA GLY A 47 -5.89 7.64 -2.85
C GLY A 47 -4.86 7.45 -1.74
N THR A 48 -5.32 7.11 -0.54
CA THR A 48 -4.44 6.74 0.58
C THR A 48 -4.77 5.34 1.07
N GLY A 49 -3.81 4.71 1.74
CA GLY A 49 -4.00 3.39 2.34
C GLY A 49 -2.95 3.09 3.41
N ILE A 50 -3.24 2.10 4.24
CA ILE A 50 -2.31 1.62 5.29
C ILE A 50 -1.96 0.18 4.98
N PHE A 51 -0.68 -0.09 4.74
CA PHE A 51 -0.13 -1.44 4.68
C PHE A 51 0.48 -1.81 6.02
N ASP A 52 -0.01 -2.89 6.62
CA ASP A 52 0.54 -3.46 7.84
C ASP A 52 1.72 -4.38 7.49
N LEU A 53 2.95 -3.97 7.81
CA LEU A 53 4.15 -4.77 7.59
C LEU A 53 4.21 -6.02 8.50
N SER A 54 3.60 -5.97 9.69
CA SER A 54 3.58 -7.10 10.61
C SER A 54 2.66 -8.21 10.12
N LYS A 55 1.50 -7.86 9.55
CA LYS A 55 0.54 -8.84 8.99
C LYS A 55 0.73 -9.07 7.49
N ARG A 56 1.47 -8.20 6.82
CA ARG A 56 1.70 -8.16 5.38
C ARG A 56 0.40 -8.04 4.57
N GLU A 57 -0.51 -7.20 5.04
CA GLU A 57 -1.80 -6.96 4.41
C GLU A 57 -2.14 -5.47 4.39
N VAL A 58 -2.98 -5.07 3.44
CA VAL A 58 -3.58 -3.72 3.47
C VAL A 58 -4.77 -3.75 4.41
N ILE A 59 -4.76 -2.85 5.40
CA ILE A 59 -5.80 -2.78 6.43
C ILE A 59 -6.74 -1.57 6.24
N PHE A 60 -6.40 -0.67 5.32
CA PHE A 60 -7.21 0.51 5.01
C PHE A 60 -6.95 1.00 3.58
N TYR A 61 -8.03 1.45 2.93
CA TYR A 61 -8.03 2.31 1.76
C TYR A 61 -8.99 3.48 2.01
N SER A 62 -8.67 4.67 1.51
CA SER A 62 -9.63 5.77 1.46
C SER A 62 -10.83 5.42 0.57
N SER A 63 -11.99 5.98 0.87
CA SER A 63 -13.25 5.70 0.15
C SER A 63 -13.19 6.10 -1.32
N ASN A 64 -12.45 7.16 -1.65
CA ASN A 64 -12.26 7.65 -3.01
C ASN A 64 -11.24 6.85 -3.82
N PHE A 65 -10.54 5.89 -3.20
CA PHE A 65 -9.49 5.10 -3.85
C PHE A 65 -10.03 4.33 -5.06
N GLY A 66 -11.18 3.69 -4.91
CA GLY A 66 -11.85 2.98 -6.01
C GLY A 66 -12.28 3.93 -7.13
N ILE A 67 -12.91 5.05 -6.78
CA ILE A 67 -13.38 6.08 -7.73
C ILE A 67 -12.22 6.59 -8.59
N LEU A 68 -11.06 6.86 -8.01
CA LEU A 68 -9.87 7.33 -8.73
C LEU A 68 -9.35 6.35 -9.77
N LEU A 69 -9.60 5.05 -9.56
CA LEU A 69 -9.13 3.98 -10.43
C LEU A 69 -10.25 3.37 -11.30
N GLY A 70 -11.50 3.85 -11.13
CA GLY A 70 -12.67 3.33 -11.83
C GLY A 70 -13.15 1.97 -11.31
N TYR A 71 -12.97 1.69 -10.02
CA TYR A 71 -13.35 0.44 -9.36
C TYR A 71 -14.28 0.67 -8.17
N GLU A 72 -15.15 -0.31 -7.90
CA GLU A 72 -15.98 -0.31 -6.71
C GLU A 72 -15.21 -0.92 -5.53
N PRO A 73 -15.45 -0.49 -4.28
CA PRO A 73 -14.81 -1.08 -3.10
C PRO A 73 -14.94 -2.61 -3.02
N ALA A 74 -16.03 -3.17 -3.52
CA ALA A 74 -16.27 -4.61 -3.56
C ALA A 74 -15.24 -5.37 -4.42
N ASP A 75 -14.65 -4.72 -5.44
CA ASP A 75 -13.72 -5.35 -6.38
C ASP A 75 -12.38 -5.72 -5.73
N TYR A 76 -11.95 -4.94 -4.74
CA TYR A 76 -10.65 -5.09 -4.08
C TYR A 76 -10.74 -5.41 -2.58
N LYS A 77 -11.95 -5.51 -2.01
CA LYS A 77 -12.12 -5.80 -0.57
C LYS A 77 -11.49 -7.12 -0.13
N ASN A 78 -11.53 -8.15 -0.98
CA ASN A 78 -11.05 -9.50 -0.66
C ASN A 78 -9.66 -9.82 -1.22
N SER A 79 -9.24 -9.09 -2.26
CA SER A 79 -7.99 -9.30 -3.01
C SER A 79 -6.93 -8.23 -2.67
N GLY A 80 -7.33 -7.12 -2.04
CA GLY A 80 -6.46 -6.06 -1.57
C GLY A 80 -5.52 -5.54 -2.65
N GLN A 81 -4.24 -5.41 -2.31
CA GLN A 81 -3.20 -4.98 -3.25
C GLN A 81 -3.04 -5.89 -4.47
N HIS A 82 -3.38 -7.19 -4.36
CA HIS A 82 -3.22 -8.11 -5.48
C HIS A 82 -4.12 -7.72 -6.65
N PHE A 83 -5.32 -7.19 -6.36
CA PHE A 83 -6.21 -6.63 -7.37
C PHE A 83 -5.51 -5.56 -8.21
N LEU A 84 -4.86 -4.61 -7.54
CA LEU A 84 -4.17 -3.50 -8.18
C LEU A 84 -2.96 -3.97 -8.99
N VAL A 85 -2.21 -4.92 -8.46
CA VAL A 85 -1.05 -5.50 -9.18
C VAL A 85 -1.46 -6.17 -10.48
N VAL A 86 -2.63 -6.82 -10.52
CA VAL A 86 -3.15 -7.47 -11.74
C VAL A 86 -3.67 -6.44 -12.75
N LYS A 87 -4.18 -5.31 -12.27
CA LYS A 87 -4.79 -4.27 -13.14
C LYS A 87 -3.78 -3.24 -13.63
N PHE A 88 -2.70 -2.99 -12.89
CA PHE A 88 -1.64 -2.11 -13.35
C PHE A 88 -0.80 -2.80 -14.43
N THR A 89 -0.57 -2.09 -15.53
CA THR A 89 0.41 -2.52 -16.54
C THR A 89 1.80 -2.60 -15.89
N GLN A 90 2.70 -3.45 -16.43
CA GLN A 90 4.09 -3.52 -15.96
C GLN A 90 4.75 -2.12 -15.90
N ARG A 91 4.42 -1.24 -16.84
CA ARG A 91 4.91 0.15 -16.87
C ARG A 91 4.41 0.99 -15.70
N MET A 92 3.16 0.81 -15.28
CA MET A 92 2.60 1.49 -14.10
C MET A 92 3.20 0.93 -12.80
N LEU A 93 3.42 -0.38 -12.71
CA LEU A 93 4.05 -1.00 -11.54
C LEU A 93 5.48 -0.51 -11.31
N LEU A 94 6.28 -0.41 -12.38
CA LEU A 94 7.65 0.13 -12.30
C LEU A 94 7.67 1.58 -11.80
N ASN A 95 6.69 2.39 -12.23
CA ASN A 95 6.58 3.77 -11.77
C ASN A 95 6.18 3.86 -10.30
N VAL A 96 5.23 3.02 -9.84
CA VAL A 96 4.81 2.97 -8.43
C VAL A 96 5.96 2.54 -7.52
N VAL A 97 6.71 1.50 -7.89
CA VAL A 97 7.92 1.08 -7.16
C VAL A 97 8.94 2.21 -7.14
N SER A 98 9.20 2.88 -8.28
CA SER A 98 10.13 4.01 -8.33
C SER A 98 9.69 5.21 -7.47
N MET A 99 8.39 5.39 -7.24
CA MET A 99 7.85 6.49 -6.43
C MET A 99 7.97 6.22 -4.93
N VAL A 100 7.92 4.95 -4.51
CA VAL A 100 8.12 4.52 -3.12
C VAL A 100 9.60 4.55 -2.71
N PHE A 101 10.52 4.42 -3.67
CA PHE A 101 11.98 4.37 -3.43
C PHE A 101 12.77 5.61 -3.87
N ARG A 102 12.08 6.72 -4.22
CA ARG A 102 12.74 8.02 -4.43
C ARG A 102 12.87 8.76 -3.09
N PHE A 103 13.86 8.36 -2.31
CA PHE A 103 14.47 9.17 -1.25
C PHE A 103 15.98 9.20 -1.48
#